data_AF-A0A418FU52-F1
#
_entry.id   AF-A0A418FU52-F1
#
_cell.length_a   1.000
_cell.length_b   1.000
_cell.length_c   1.000
_cell.angle_alpha   90.00
_cell.angle_beta   90.00
_cell.angle_gamma   90.00
#
_symmetry.space_group_name_H-M   'P 1'
#
loop_
_entity.id
_entity.type
_entity.pdbx_description
1 polymer ?
#
loop_
_entity_poly.entity_id
_entity_poly.type
_entity_poly.pdbx_seq_one_letter_code
_entity_poly.pdbx_strand_id
1 'polypeptide(L)'
;MPADVIELTFHTTTHYAPGGTVWVRVPALSHSQWHPFSIASSPLHTPGLVTIYVKCLGNWTTGLYHYIQECKRKRFPPLMYLDGGSAFTASRTTMVPSAYRHVLFIAGGIGVTVLMGQITHALYTTPHKTVWLVWHVRQSEMLLQFHDWLRDLEALASMNGSRLYIRLHVTRDPLAIFNVSDHHKGIVPCFDVHAKPVEATPQANLSFARRTWMALLAFVCSGGLLTLALYGNALQTAQGNYWPLQRFVACCAVVGGCAVAYFVVSAASSVLPSQQLPVDMTTLPPKPATDTVLFLLKYNVQTIRVDWTVLLNEIQQQIALDDMVGVFVSGPKPLIRDVDDNIQGRPTFHVRHHHFLI
;
A
#
# COMPACT_ATOMS: atom_id res chain seq x y z
N MET A 1 7.83 16.55 9.14
CA MET A 1 6.45 16.05 9.36
C MET A 1 6.36 15.56 10.79
N PRO A 2 5.27 15.82 11.51
CA PRO A 2 5.06 15.27 12.86
C PRO A 2 5.28 13.74 12.92
N ALA A 3 5.85 13.27 14.04
CA ALA A 3 6.04 11.85 14.37
C ALA A 3 6.89 10.99 13.40
N ASP A 4 7.78 11.61 12.63
CA ASP A 4 8.70 10.97 11.67
C ASP A 4 7.99 10.12 10.61
N VAL A 5 6.84 10.60 10.12
CA VAL A 5 6.06 9.96 9.06
C VAL A 5 6.13 10.78 7.77
N ILE A 6 6.37 10.10 6.65
CA ILE A 6 6.36 10.67 5.30
C ILE A 6 5.06 10.26 4.62
N GLU A 7 4.36 11.21 4.04
CA GLU A 7 3.25 10.96 3.12
C GLU A 7 3.80 10.99 1.69
N LEU A 8 3.50 9.93 0.92
CA LEU A 8 3.88 9.81 -0.49
C LEU A 8 2.63 9.49 -1.31
N THR A 9 2.42 10.27 -2.37
CA THR A 9 1.28 10.09 -3.28
C THR A 9 1.80 9.81 -4.69
N PHE A 10 1.28 8.75 -5.28
CA PHE A 10 1.64 8.26 -6.60
C PHE A 10 0.44 8.34 -7.52
N HIS A 11 0.66 8.74 -8.77
CA HIS A 11 -0.35 8.57 -9.81
C HIS A 11 -0.42 7.10 -10.23
N THR A 12 -1.64 6.58 -10.35
CA THR A 12 -1.91 5.23 -10.86
C THR A 12 -2.99 5.28 -11.93
N THR A 13 -2.77 4.54 -13.01
CA THR A 13 -3.79 4.25 -14.02
C THR A 13 -4.51 2.93 -13.76
N THR A 14 -3.98 2.12 -12.83
CA THR A 14 -4.51 0.79 -12.52
C THR A 14 -5.38 0.85 -11.27
N HIS A 15 -6.49 0.13 -11.28
CA HIS A 15 -7.36 -0.04 -10.12
C HIS A 15 -6.60 -0.67 -8.94
N TYR A 16 -6.94 -0.25 -7.72
CA TYR A 16 -6.42 -0.82 -6.50
C TYR A 16 -7.51 -1.03 -5.45
N ALA A 17 -7.29 -1.97 -4.55
CA ALA A 17 -8.14 -2.23 -3.40
C ALA A 17 -7.67 -1.38 -2.20
N PRO A 18 -8.57 -0.66 -1.51
CA PRO A 18 -8.23 0.02 -0.26
C PRO A 18 -7.69 -0.97 0.78
N GLY A 19 -6.66 -0.56 1.53
CA GLY A 19 -5.98 -1.43 2.49
C GLY A 19 -5.08 -2.50 1.86
N GLY A 20 -4.95 -2.52 0.53
CA GLY A 20 -3.98 -3.36 -0.18
C GLY A 20 -2.53 -3.00 0.14
N THR A 21 -1.59 -3.77 -0.41
CA THR A 21 -0.14 -3.54 -0.22
C THR A 21 0.53 -3.22 -1.55
N VAL A 22 1.46 -2.27 -1.52
CA VAL A 22 2.35 -1.91 -2.63
C VAL A 22 3.80 -2.10 -2.19
N TRP A 23 4.67 -2.39 -3.14
CA TRP A 23 6.11 -2.45 -2.96
C TRP A 23 6.74 -1.20 -3.57
N VAL A 24 7.61 -0.54 -2.80
CA VAL A 24 8.30 0.67 -3.22
C VAL A 24 9.79 0.39 -3.33
N ARG A 25 10.39 0.81 -4.45
CA ARG A 25 11.83 0.85 -4.64
C ARG A 25 12.28 2.27 -4.93
N VAL A 26 13.35 2.69 -4.25
CA VAL A 26 13.98 4.00 -4.45
C VAL A 26 15.45 3.76 -4.84
N PRO A 27 15.80 3.93 -6.13
CA PRO A 27 17.16 3.63 -6.62
C PRO A 27 18.27 4.41 -5.90
N ALA A 28 17.96 5.63 -5.45
CA ALA A 28 18.90 6.45 -4.69
C ALA A 28 19.26 5.87 -3.30
N LEU A 29 18.44 4.94 -2.78
CA LEU A 29 18.70 4.23 -1.53
C LEU A 29 19.29 2.84 -1.80
N SER A 30 18.72 2.13 -2.77
CA SER A 30 19.14 0.78 -3.15
C SER A 30 18.65 0.43 -4.55
N HIS A 31 19.51 -0.21 -5.34
CA HIS A 31 19.18 -0.64 -6.70
C HIS A 31 18.19 -1.82 -6.75
N SER A 32 18.14 -2.64 -5.70
CA SER A 32 17.41 -3.92 -5.69
C SER A 32 16.39 -4.08 -4.56
N GLN A 33 16.46 -3.27 -3.49
CA GLN A 33 15.54 -3.41 -2.36
C GLN A 33 14.16 -2.85 -2.69
N TRP A 34 13.14 -3.68 -2.42
CA TRP A 34 11.74 -3.32 -2.46
C TRP A 34 11.17 -3.45 -1.04
N HIS A 35 10.43 -2.44 -0.60
CA HIS A 35 9.83 -2.41 0.73
C HIS A 35 8.30 -2.34 0.65
N PRO A 36 7.57 -3.17 1.41
CA PRO A 36 6.11 -3.18 1.37
C PRO A 36 5.52 -2.04 2.20
N PHE A 37 4.46 -1.42 1.68
CA PHE A 37 3.67 -0.39 2.37
C PHE A 37 2.19 -0.58 2.10
N SER A 38 1.36 -0.29 3.09
CA SER A 38 -0.10 -0.34 2.95
C SER A 38 -0.63 0.89 2.21
N ILE A 39 -1.58 0.67 1.31
CA ILE A 39 -2.32 1.73 0.65
C ILE A 39 -3.32 2.34 1.64
N ALA A 40 -3.11 3.61 1.97
CA ALA A 40 -3.94 4.36 2.91
C ALA A 40 -5.08 5.12 2.22
N SER A 41 -5.03 5.25 0.89
CA SER A 41 -6.07 5.92 0.11
C SER A 41 -7.22 4.99 -0.29
N SER A 42 -8.33 5.59 -0.73
CA SER A 42 -9.44 4.90 -1.38
C SER A 42 -9.57 5.41 -2.81
N PRO A 43 -9.73 4.53 -3.82
CA PRO A 43 -9.86 4.96 -5.22
C PRO A 43 -11.14 5.77 -5.46
N LEU A 44 -12.12 5.71 -4.56
CA LEU A 44 -13.34 6.52 -4.60
C LEU A 44 -13.14 7.94 -4.06
N HIS A 45 -12.21 8.09 -3.10
CA HIS A 45 -11.93 9.38 -2.47
C HIS A 45 -10.91 10.18 -3.26
N THR A 46 -9.85 9.51 -3.73
CA THR A 46 -8.77 10.11 -4.52
C THR A 46 -8.56 9.31 -5.81
N PRO A 47 -9.43 9.49 -6.83
CA PRO A 47 -9.34 8.76 -8.09
C PRO A 47 -8.00 8.98 -8.78
N GLY A 48 -7.39 7.90 -9.26
CA GLY A 48 -6.09 7.94 -9.96
C GLY A 48 -4.87 8.20 -9.05
N LEU A 49 -5.06 8.28 -7.73
CA LEU A 49 -3.99 8.50 -6.76
C LEU A 49 -3.92 7.36 -5.75
N VAL A 50 -2.69 6.91 -5.46
CA VAL A 50 -2.35 5.98 -4.38
C VAL A 50 -1.52 6.71 -3.35
N THR A 51 -1.99 6.76 -2.12
CA THR A 51 -1.26 7.39 -1.01
C THR A 51 -0.77 6.33 -0.03
N ILE A 52 0.49 6.43 0.36
CA ILE A 52 1.11 5.62 1.41
C ILE A 52 1.72 6.52 2.48
N TYR A 53 1.81 5.98 3.69
CA TYR A 53 2.47 6.64 4.81
C TYR A 53 3.63 5.77 5.29
N VAL A 54 4.82 6.36 5.36
CA VAL A 54 6.06 5.67 5.73
C VAL A 54 6.60 6.25 7.03
N LYS A 55 6.60 5.47 8.10
CA LYS A 55 7.23 5.86 9.37
C LYS A 55 8.71 5.50 9.37
N CYS A 56 9.55 6.39 9.87
CA CYS A 56 10.99 6.14 10.05
C CYS A 56 11.20 5.14 11.20
N LEU A 57 11.47 3.88 10.86
CA LEU A 57 11.65 2.77 11.82
C LEU A 57 12.98 2.04 11.63
N GLY A 58 13.68 2.24 10.51
CA GLY A 58 14.95 1.60 10.22
C GLY A 58 15.75 2.37 9.18
N ASN A 59 16.89 1.82 8.78
CA ASN A 59 17.87 2.51 7.92
C ASN A 59 17.26 2.94 6.58
N TRP A 60 16.50 2.05 5.93
CA TRP A 60 15.92 2.35 4.61
C TRP A 60 14.84 3.44 4.71
N THR A 61 13.92 3.35 5.67
CA THR A 61 12.84 4.35 5.83
C THR A 61 13.37 5.71 6.31
N THR A 62 14.43 5.71 7.12
CA THR A 62 15.14 6.94 7.51
C THR A 62 15.92 7.53 6.32
N GLY A 63 16.57 6.69 5.51
CA GLY A 63 17.20 7.11 4.26
C GLY A 63 16.19 7.73 3.29
N LEU A 64 15.01 7.14 3.16
CA LEU A 64 13.90 7.68 2.38
C LEU A 64 13.48 9.07 2.87
N TYR A 65 13.37 9.26 4.19
CA TYR A 65 13.10 10.58 4.77
C TYR A 65 14.10 11.62 4.29
N HIS A 66 15.39 11.35 4.45
CA HIS A 66 16.45 12.28 4.05
C HIS A 66 16.47 12.50 2.54
N TYR A 67 16.27 11.46 1.73
CA TYR A 67 16.20 11.58 0.27
C TYR A 67 15.07 12.50 -0.16
N ILE A 68 13.86 12.33 0.39
CA ILE A 68 12.71 13.18 0.06
C ILE A 68 12.95 14.64 0.49
N GLN A 69 13.56 14.86 1.67
CA GLN A 69 13.92 16.21 2.13
C GLN A 69 14.95 16.87 1.19
N GLU A 70 15.94 16.11 0.75
CA GLU A 70 16.97 16.58 -0.17
C GLU A 70 16.40 16.91 -1.57
N CYS A 71 15.52 16.05 -2.10
CA CYS A 71 14.78 16.31 -3.33
C CYS A 71 13.94 17.59 -3.23
N LYS A 72 13.23 17.81 -2.11
CA LYS A 72 12.48 19.05 -1.86
C LYS A 72 13.39 20.27 -1.83
N ARG A 73 14.52 20.19 -1.12
CA ARG A 73 15.50 21.28 -1.02
C ARG A 73 16.09 21.65 -2.39
N LYS A 74 16.40 20.65 -3.22
CA LYS A 74 16.92 20.81 -4.58
C LYS A 74 15.84 21.09 -5.63
N ARG A 75 14.56 21.09 -5.25
CA ARG A 75 13.39 21.19 -6.15
C ARG A 75 13.43 20.18 -7.29
N PHE A 76 13.79 18.94 -6.97
CA PHE A 76 13.86 17.84 -7.92
C PHE A 76 12.79 16.80 -7.59
N PRO A 77 12.05 16.27 -8.59
CA PRO A 77 11.05 15.23 -8.35
C PRO A 77 11.74 13.90 -7.96
N PRO A 78 11.40 13.28 -6.82
CA PRO A 78 12.01 12.02 -6.41
C PRO A 78 11.66 10.88 -7.38
N LEU A 79 12.67 10.10 -7.79
CA LEU A 79 12.48 8.92 -8.63
C LEU A 79 12.19 7.68 -7.76
N MET A 80 11.01 7.12 -7.91
CA MET A 80 10.56 5.95 -7.16
C MET A 80 9.78 5.01 -8.07
N TYR A 81 9.90 3.72 -7.82
CA TYR A 81 9.14 2.67 -8.50
C TYR A 81 8.12 2.07 -7.56
N LEU A 82 6.91 1.87 -8.06
CA LEU A 82 5.80 1.23 -7.37
C LEU A 82 5.47 -0.08 -8.08
N ASP A 83 5.38 -1.17 -7.32
CA ASP A 83 4.85 -2.46 -7.80
C ASP A 83 3.69 -2.89 -6.91
N GLY A 84 2.53 -3.10 -7.52
CA GLY A 84 1.34 -3.55 -6.82
C GLY A 84 1.26 -5.08 -6.62
N GLY A 85 1.88 -5.86 -7.49
CA GLY A 85 1.68 -7.32 -7.52
C GLY A 85 0.18 -7.72 -7.55
N SER A 86 -0.12 -8.92 -7.05
CA SER A 86 -1.51 -9.43 -6.95
C SER A 86 -2.30 -8.84 -5.78
N ALA A 87 -1.61 -8.39 -4.72
CA ALA A 87 -2.22 -7.82 -3.52
C ALA A 87 -2.78 -6.40 -3.73
N PHE A 88 -2.36 -5.70 -4.79
CA PHE A 88 -2.87 -4.38 -5.15
C PHE A 88 -4.32 -4.40 -5.59
N THR A 89 -4.77 -5.46 -6.26
CA THR A 89 -6.14 -5.60 -6.76
C THR A 89 -6.99 -6.59 -5.95
N ALA A 90 -6.37 -7.35 -5.04
CA ALA A 90 -7.05 -8.36 -4.25
C ALA A 90 -7.99 -7.74 -3.22
N SER A 91 -9.27 -7.61 -3.59
CA SER A 91 -10.35 -7.00 -2.82
C SER A 91 -10.90 -7.88 -1.67
N ARG A 92 -10.73 -9.21 -1.71
CA ARG A 92 -11.54 -10.12 -0.86
C ARG A 92 -11.18 -10.16 0.63
N THR A 93 -9.93 -9.93 0.99
CA THR A 93 -9.48 -10.00 2.39
C THR A 93 -9.48 -8.65 3.09
N THR A 94 -9.33 -7.56 2.33
CA THR A 94 -9.21 -6.20 2.88
C THR A 94 -10.49 -5.36 2.76
N MET A 95 -11.46 -5.73 1.91
CA MET A 95 -12.74 -5.00 1.90
C MET A 95 -13.63 -5.41 3.07
N VAL A 96 -14.25 -4.39 3.66
CA VAL A 96 -15.34 -4.55 4.64
C VAL A 96 -16.54 -5.19 3.95
N PRO A 97 -17.01 -6.37 4.38
CA PRO A 97 -18.24 -6.95 3.85
C PRO A 97 -19.44 -6.00 4.00
N SER A 98 -20.29 -5.94 2.98
CA SER A 98 -21.53 -5.15 3.00
C SER A 98 -22.51 -5.63 4.07
N ALA A 99 -22.45 -6.92 4.44
CA ALA A 99 -23.28 -7.53 5.47
C ALA A 99 -23.14 -6.88 6.86
N TYR A 100 -21.99 -6.30 7.18
CA TYR A 100 -21.81 -5.64 8.48
C TYR A 100 -22.39 -4.23 8.46
N ARG A 101 -23.50 -4.02 9.16
CA ARG A 101 -24.07 -2.68 9.41
C ARG A 101 -23.25 -1.87 10.41
N HIS A 102 -22.55 -2.57 11.31
CA HIS A 102 -21.66 -2.01 12.32
C HIS A 102 -20.24 -2.52 12.10
N VAL A 103 -19.25 -1.62 12.10
CA VAL A 103 -17.84 -1.96 11.85
C VAL A 103 -16.96 -1.26 12.86
N LEU A 104 -16.05 -2.02 13.47
CA LEU A 104 -15.10 -1.56 14.46
C LEU A 104 -13.67 -1.71 13.93
N PHE A 105 -12.99 -0.59 13.70
CA PHE A 105 -11.60 -0.52 13.30
C PHE A 105 -10.72 -0.20 14.51
N ILE A 106 -9.77 -1.07 14.80
CA ILE A 106 -8.83 -0.94 15.92
C ILE A 106 -7.41 -0.83 15.36
N ALA A 107 -6.78 0.31 15.61
CA ALA A 107 -5.44 0.60 15.12
C ALA A 107 -4.43 0.82 16.25
N GLY A 108 -3.18 0.44 16.01
CA GLY A 108 -2.03 0.74 16.88
C GLY A 108 -0.86 1.37 16.11
N GLY A 109 -0.44 2.57 16.51
CA GLY A 109 0.68 3.29 15.90
C GLY A 109 0.45 3.56 14.41
N ILE A 110 1.46 3.29 13.57
CA ILE A 110 1.36 3.42 12.11
C ILE A 110 0.42 2.38 11.48
N GLY A 111 0.02 1.32 12.20
CA GLY A 111 -0.89 0.28 11.68
C GLY A 111 -2.26 0.80 11.25
N VAL A 112 -2.64 2.03 11.65
CA VAL A 112 -3.85 2.70 11.14
C VAL A 112 -3.88 2.78 9.62
N THR A 113 -2.73 2.87 8.96
CA THR A 113 -2.63 3.10 7.50
C THR A 113 -3.26 2.00 6.67
N VAL A 114 -3.27 0.76 7.17
CA VAL A 114 -3.96 -0.37 6.53
C VAL A 114 -5.48 -0.19 6.56
N LEU A 115 -5.98 0.42 7.62
CA LEU A 115 -7.41 0.62 7.86
C LEU A 115 -7.91 1.91 7.24
N MET A 116 -7.06 2.93 7.04
CA MET A 116 -7.44 4.23 6.48
C MET A 116 -8.23 4.10 5.18
N GLY A 117 -7.67 3.40 4.19
CA GLY A 117 -8.32 3.21 2.90
C GLY A 117 -9.65 2.45 3.04
N GLN A 118 -9.70 1.46 3.93
CA GLN A 118 -10.91 0.65 4.18
C GLN A 118 -12.03 1.48 4.83
N ILE A 119 -11.69 2.30 5.84
CA ILE A 119 -12.62 3.19 6.53
C ILE A 119 -13.20 4.20 5.54
N THR A 120 -12.32 4.90 4.82
CA THR A 120 -12.74 5.88 3.81
C THR A 120 -13.63 5.21 2.76
N HIS A 121 -13.23 4.05 2.24
CA HIS A 121 -14.05 3.33 1.26
C HIS A 121 -15.41 2.91 1.82
N ALA A 122 -15.47 2.38 3.04
CA ALA A 122 -16.73 1.97 3.67
C ALA A 122 -17.69 3.16 3.84
N LEU A 123 -17.19 4.32 4.26
CA LEU A 123 -18.00 5.54 4.36
C LEU A 123 -18.53 6.01 2.99
N TYR A 124 -17.77 5.79 1.90
CA TYR A 124 -18.21 6.10 0.54
C TYR A 124 -19.26 5.12 0.00
N THR A 125 -19.07 3.82 0.21
CA THR A 125 -19.87 2.79 -0.48
C THR A 125 -21.17 2.44 0.20
N THR A 126 -21.26 2.61 1.52
CA THR A 126 -22.38 2.10 2.31
C THR A 126 -22.97 3.22 3.18
N PRO A 127 -23.98 3.93 2.68
CA PRO A 127 -24.72 4.92 3.47
C PRO A 127 -25.30 4.29 4.73
N HIS A 128 -25.44 5.08 5.79
CA HIS A 128 -26.01 4.65 7.08
C HIS A 128 -25.26 3.54 7.83
N LYS A 129 -24.03 3.21 7.40
CA LYS A 129 -23.16 2.30 8.14
C LYS A 129 -22.67 3.00 9.42
N THR A 130 -22.56 2.24 10.50
CA THR A 130 -21.96 2.73 11.75
C THR A 130 -20.51 2.27 11.83
N VAL A 131 -19.59 3.23 11.86
CA VAL A 131 -18.15 3.01 11.85
C VAL A 131 -17.54 3.52 13.15
N TRP A 132 -16.81 2.65 13.82
CA TRP A 132 -16.03 2.97 15.01
C TRP A 132 -14.55 2.91 14.67
N LEU A 133 -13.81 3.96 15.01
CA LEU A 133 -12.36 4.01 14.95
C LEU A 133 -11.80 4.13 16.36
N VAL A 134 -11.05 3.13 16.78
CA VAL A 134 -10.31 3.13 18.05
C VAL A 134 -8.82 3.10 17.72
N TRP A 135 -8.12 4.20 17.98
CA TRP A 135 -6.72 4.33 17.59
C TRP A 135 -5.82 4.61 18.79
N HIS A 136 -4.90 3.68 19.04
CA HIS A 136 -3.87 3.79 20.05
C HIS A 136 -2.57 4.29 19.45
N VAL A 137 -2.02 5.37 20.01
CA VAL A 137 -0.68 5.87 19.67
C VAL A 137 0.16 6.02 20.94
N ARG A 138 1.47 6.13 20.77
CA ARG A 138 2.37 6.46 21.88
C ARG A 138 2.45 7.96 22.17
N GLN A 139 2.24 8.78 21.16
CA GLN A 139 2.62 10.19 21.11
C GLN A 139 1.55 10.96 20.33
N SER A 140 1.12 12.12 20.83
CA SER A 140 0.05 12.94 20.22
C SER A 140 0.44 13.48 18.85
N GLU A 141 1.73 13.67 18.59
CA GLU A 141 2.28 14.09 17.29
C GLU A 141 1.85 13.14 16.18
N MET A 142 1.70 11.85 16.50
CA MET A 142 1.23 10.84 15.55
C MET A 142 -0.23 11.10 15.15
N LEU A 143 -1.08 11.59 16.06
CA LEU A 143 -2.48 11.92 15.73
C LEU A 143 -2.54 13.21 14.89
N LEU A 144 -1.74 14.21 15.25
CA LEU A 144 -1.67 15.50 14.56
C LEU A 144 -1.28 15.34 13.08
N GLN A 145 -0.36 14.41 12.78
CA GLN A 145 0.01 14.07 11.41
C GLN A 145 -1.23 13.74 10.55
N PHE A 146 -2.22 13.05 11.12
CA PHE A 146 -3.42 12.56 10.43
C PHE A 146 -4.65 13.43 10.68
N HIS A 147 -4.48 14.67 11.17
CA HIS A 147 -5.59 15.59 11.45
C HIS A 147 -6.50 15.84 10.24
N ASP A 148 -5.93 16.01 9.04
CA ASP A 148 -6.74 16.29 7.85
C ASP A 148 -7.58 15.09 7.48
N TRP A 149 -6.98 13.89 7.49
CA TRP A 149 -7.71 12.65 7.26
C TRP A 149 -8.86 12.44 8.25
N LEU A 150 -8.66 12.72 9.55
CA LEU A 150 -9.74 12.61 10.55
C LEU A 150 -10.88 13.59 10.26
N ARG A 151 -10.57 14.83 9.86
CA ARG A 151 -11.58 15.82 9.45
C ARG A 151 -12.32 15.37 8.20
N ASP A 152 -11.60 14.83 7.22
CA ASP A 152 -12.18 14.34 5.97
C ASP A 152 -13.12 13.15 6.24
N LEU A 153 -12.78 12.26 7.18
CA LEU A 153 -13.68 11.19 7.61
C LEU A 153 -14.99 11.72 8.22
N GLU A 154 -14.93 12.73 9.09
CA GLU A 154 -16.11 13.36 9.69
C GLU A 154 -17.01 13.99 8.62
N ALA A 155 -16.39 14.69 7.65
CA ALA A 155 -17.10 15.28 6.53
C ALA A 155 -17.78 14.21 5.67
N LEU A 156 -17.07 13.13 5.32
CA LEU A 156 -17.60 12.02 4.54
C LEU A 156 -18.75 11.30 5.26
N ALA A 157 -18.60 11.03 6.55
CA ALA A 157 -19.64 10.39 7.34
C ALA A 157 -20.92 11.23 7.38
N SER A 158 -20.77 12.54 7.58
CA SER A 158 -21.88 13.50 7.59
C SER A 158 -22.58 13.58 6.23
N MET A 159 -21.81 13.65 5.13
CA MET A 159 -22.37 13.71 3.77
C MET A 159 -23.15 12.44 3.39
N ASN A 160 -22.66 11.27 3.79
CA ASN A 160 -23.26 9.98 3.41
C ASN A 160 -24.24 9.43 4.46
N GLY A 161 -24.60 10.23 5.47
CA GLY A 161 -25.52 9.84 6.54
C GLY A 161 -25.04 8.64 7.37
N SER A 162 -23.73 8.40 7.41
CA SER A 162 -23.09 7.34 8.19
C SER A 162 -22.77 7.84 9.60
N ARG A 163 -22.80 6.96 10.59
CA ARG A 163 -22.43 7.31 11.97
C ARG A 163 -20.96 6.99 12.17
N LEU A 164 -20.15 7.98 12.52
CA LEU A 164 -18.72 7.82 12.77
C LEU A 164 -18.40 8.14 14.24
N TYR A 165 -17.81 7.18 14.93
CA TYR A 165 -17.32 7.34 16.30
C TYR A 165 -15.79 7.22 16.29
N ILE A 166 -15.09 8.24 16.78
CA ILE A 166 -13.62 8.28 16.83
C ILE A 166 -13.19 8.30 18.29
N ARG A 167 -12.38 7.32 18.71
CA ARG A 167 -11.74 7.24 20.02
C ARG A 167 -10.24 7.19 19.84
N LEU A 168 -9.56 8.25 20.29
CA LEU A 168 -8.12 8.38 20.19
C LEU A 168 -7.49 8.23 21.58
N HIS A 169 -6.49 7.36 21.66
CA HIS A 169 -5.83 6.99 22.90
C HIS A 169 -4.33 7.20 22.79
N VAL A 170 -3.77 8.01 23.69
CA VAL A 170 -2.33 8.25 23.82
C VAL A 170 -1.82 7.45 25.02
N THR A 171 -0.83 6.59 24.80
CA THR A 171 -0.38 5.60 25.79
C THR A 171 0.91 5.98 26.52
N ARG A 172 1.54 7.12 26.19
CA ARG A 172 2.64 7.70 26.98
C ARG A 172 2.34 9.16 27.35
N ASP A 173 2.84 9.55 28.51
CA ASP A 173 2.58 10.82 29.17
C ASP A 173 3.11 12.04 28.36
N PRO A 174 2.31 13.11 28.15
CA PRO A 174 2.73 14.37 27.51
C PRO A 174 3.88 15.11 28.21
N LEU A 175 4.19 14.80 29.48
CA LEU A 175 5.26 15.45 30.25
C LEU A 175 6.64 14.81 30.08
N ALA A 176 6.74 13.67 29.39
CA ALA A 176 8.02 13.12 29.02
C ALA A 176 8.60 13.91 27.83
N ILE A 177 9.12 15.11 28.13
CA ILE A 177 10.08 15.81 27.28
C ILE A 177 11.31 14.90 27.19
N PHE A 178 11.23 13.87 26.37
CA PHE A 178 12.42 13.22 25.86
C PHE A 178 13.01 14.19 24.87
N ASN A 179 14.18 14.70 25.24
CA ASN A 179 15.10 15.39 24.34
C ASN A 179 15.05 14.73 22.95
N VAL A 180 14.32 15.36 22.03
CA VAL A 180 14.43 15.12 20.60
C VAL A 180 15.73 15.80 20.18
N SER A 181 16.84 15.21 20.60
CA SER A 181 18.19 15.64 20.27
C SER A 181 19.19 14.49 20.35
N ASP A 182 18.72 13.25 20.14
CA ASP A 182 19.51 12.29 19.39
C ASP A 182 18.96 12.24 17.96
N HIS A 183 19.17 13.36 17.26
CA HIS A 183 19.31 13.28 15.82
C HIS A 183 20.25 12.12 15.53
N HIS A 184 19.86 11.25 14.60
CA HIS A 184 20.79 10.38 13.91
C HIS A 184 21.92 11.27 13.39
N LYS A 185 23.01 11.43 14.18
CA LYS A 185 24.33 11.89 13.73
C LYS A 185 24.96 10.75 12.92
N GLY A 186 24.18 10.20 11.99
CA GLY A 186 24.68 9.43 10.88
C GLY A 186 25.03 10.42 9.78
N ILE A 187 26.10 10.14 9.05
CA ILE A 187 26.48 10.84 7.83
C ILE A 187 25.22 11.02 6.97
N VAL A 188 24.82 12.27 6.69
CA VAL A 188 23.75 12.54 5.71
C VAL A 188 24.25 11.96 4.38
N PRO A 189 23.64 10.89 3.85
CA PRO A 189 24.13 10.31 2.62
C PRO A 189 23.96 11.34 1.51
N CYS A 190 25.01 11.56 0.72
CA CYS A 190 24.86 12.31 -0.51
C CYS A 190 24.08 11.44 -1.50
N PHE A 191 22.82 11.80 -1.75
CA PHE A 191 22.01 11.09 -2.73
C PHE A 191 22.32 11.62 -4.13
N ASP A 192 22.53 10.68 -5.08
CA ASP A 192 22.47 11.03 -6.50
C ASP A 192 21.01 11.26 -6.88
N VAL A 193 20.64 12.54 -6.97
CA VAL A 193 19.29 12.97 -7.32
C VAL A 193 19.07 12.90 -8.84
N HIS A 194 20.13 12.73 -9.65
CA HIS A 194 20.08 12.78 -11.12
C HIS A 194 19.96 11.39 -11.78
N ALA A 195 19.52 10.38 -11.04
CA ALA A 195 19.29 9.05 -11.58
C ALA A 195 18.31 9.10 -12.78
N LYS A 196 18.74 8.58 -13.93
CA LYS A 196 17.90 8.50 -15.12
C LYS A 196 16.74 7.52 -14.89
N PRO A 197 15.49 7.87 -15.24
CA PRO A 197 14.38 6.93 -15.18
C PRO A 197 14.66 5.72 -16.07
N VAL A 198 14.66 4.52 -15.50
CA VAL A 198 14.49 3.29 -16.27
C VAL A 198 13.04 3.24 -16.74
N GLU A 199 12.85 3.12 -18.05
CA GLU A 199 11.54 3.03 -18.68
C GLU A 199 10.79 1.79 -18.15
N ALA A 200 9.53 1.97 -17.77
CA ALA A 200 8.71 0.88 -17.27
C ALA A 200 8.59 -0.18 -18.37
N THR A 201 9.00 -1.42 -18.09
CA THR A 201 8.87 -2.48 -19.09
C THR A 201 7.38 -2.73 -19.37
N PRO A 202 6.97 -2.95 -20.64
CA PRO A 202 5.55 -3.10 -21.01
C PRO A 202 4.80 -4.21 -20.24
N GLN A 203 5.55 -5.14 -19.64
CA GLN A 203 5.05 -6.30 -18.92
C GLN A 203 4.66 -6.00 -17.46
N ALA A 204 5.04 -4.84 -16.91
CA ALA A 204 4.82 -4.49 -15.50
C ALA A 204 3.32 -4.51 -15.12
N ASN A 205 2.43 -4.15 -16.05
CA ASN A 205 0.99 -4.06 -15.80
C ASN A 205 0.17 -5.29 -16.25
N LEU A 206 0.82 -6.35 -16.76
CA LEU A 206 0.12 -7.56 -17.21
C LEU A 206 -0.18 -8.48 -16.02
N SER A 207 -1.41 -8.98 -15.95
CA SER A 207 -1.82 -9.96 -14.94
C SER A 207 -0.97 -11.24 -15.00
N PHE A 208 -0.81 -11.92 -13.86
CA PHE A 208 -0.04 -13.16 -13.76
C PHE A 208 -0.46 -14.20 -14.81
N ALA A 209 -1.77 -14.34 -15.05
CA ALA A 209 -2.30 -15.24 -16.06
C ALA A 209 -1.81 -14.89 -17.47
N ARG A 210 -1.79 -13.61 -17.83
CA ARG A 210 -1.27 -13.16 -19.13
C ARG A 210 0.23 -13.42 -19.25
N ARG A 211 1.01 -13.18 -18.18
CA ARG A 211 2.44 -13.50 -18.16
C ARG A 211 2.70 -15.00 -18.37
N THR A 212 1.94 -15.86 -17.71
CA THR A 212 2.04 -17.32 -17.87
C THR A 212 1.62 -17.77 -19.27
N TRP A 213 0.50 -17.26 -19.81
CA TRP A 213 0.06 -17.58 -21.17
C TRP A 213 1.06 -17.13 -22.23
N MET A 214 1.70 -15.97 -22.04
CA MET A 214 2.75 -15.50 -22.94
C MET A 214 4.00 -16.39 -22.89
N ALA A 215 4.43 -16.80 -21.69
CA ALA A 215 5.55 -17.72 -21.54
C ALA A 215 5.23 -19.10 -22.17
N LEU A 216 4.01 -19.59 -21.98
CA LEU A 216 3.54 -20.84 -22.59
C LEU A 216 3.47 -20.73 -24.12
N LEU A 217 2.94 -19.63 -24.66
CA LEU A 217 2.88 -19.41 -26.11
C LEU A 217 4.29 -19.33 -26.71
N ALA A 218 5.20 -18.59 -26.07
CA ALA A 218 6.60 -18.51 -26.50
C ALA A 218 7.27 -19.89 -26.49
N PHE A 219 7.04 -20.68 -25.42
CA PHE A 219 7.55 -22.04 -25.31
C PHE A 219 6.98 -22.98 -26.38
N VAL A 220 5.67 -22.92 -26.64
CA VAL A 220 5.00 -23.74 -27.66
C VAL A 220 5.43 -23.33 -29.07
N CYS A 221 5.55 -22.03 -29.37
CA CYS A 221 6.04 -21.55 -30.67
C CYS A 221 7.50 -21.94 -30.90
N SER A 222 8.36 -21.76 -29.91
CA SER A 222 9.77 -22.17 -30.00
C SER A 222 9.92 -23.70 -30.09
N GLY A 223 9.13 -24.45 -29.32
CA GLY A 223 9.09 -25.91 -29.36
C GLY A 223 8.57 -26.43 -30.69
N GLY A 224 7.49 -25.83 -31.21
CA GLY A 224 6.89 -26.14 -32.51
C GLY A 224 7.86 -25.89 -33.67
N LEU A 225 8.54 -24.75 -33.68
CA LEU A 225 9.60 -24.43 -34.65
C LEU A 225 10.76 -25.43 -34.58
N LEU A 226 11.18 -25.81 -33.37
CA LEU A 226 12.23 -26.81 -33.18
C LEU A 226 11.79 -28.19 -33.68
N THR A 227 10.56 -28.61 -33.41
CA THR A 227 10.02 -29.89 -33.90
C THR A 227 9.89 -29.91 -35.43
N LEU A 228 9.45 -28.81 -36.04
CA LEU A 228 9.38 -28.67 -37.50
C LEU A 228 10.76 -28.70 -38.13
N ALA A 229 11.75 -28.04 -37.53
CA ALA A 229 13.13 -28.07 -38.02
C ALA A 229 13.73 -29.49 -37.95
N LEU A 230 13.50 -30.22 -36.85
CA LEU A 230 14.09 -31.54 -36.63
C LEU A 230 13.37 -32.67 -37.41
N TYR A 231 12.05 -32.60 -37.58
CA TYR A 231 11.24 -33.68 -38.14
C TYR A 231 10.56 -33.34 -39.48
N GLY A 232 10.60 -32.09 -39.95
CA GLY A 232 10.01 -31.66 -41.22
C GLY A 232 10.83 -32.01 -42.47
N ASN A 233 11.61 -33.11 -42.45
CA ASN A 233 12.48 -33.58 -43.54
C ASN A 233 13.62 -32.65 -44.02
N ALA A 234 13.73 -31.41 -43.53
CA ALA A 234 14.74 -30.45 -44.02
C ALA A 234 16.17 -30.73 -43.51
N LEU A 235 16.34 -31.45 -42.38
CA LEU A 235 17.65 -31.69 -41.76
C LEU A 235 18.03 -33.17 -41.62
N GLN A 236 17.11 -34.12 -41.89
CA GLN A 236 17.38 -35.56 -41.83
C GLN A 236 18.11 -36.10 -43.08
N THR A 237 18.13 -35.34 -44.18
CA THR A 237 18.77 -35.74 -45.45
C THR A 237 20.23 -35.27 -45.57
N ALA A 238 20.76 -34.52 -44.60
CA ALA A 238 22.13 -34.03 -44.62
C ALA A 238 23.11 -35.11 -44.09
N GLN A 239 24.07 -35.50 -44.94
CA GLN A 239 25.13 -36.46 -44.61
C GLN A 239 25.82 -36.15 -43.27
N GLY A 240 26.28 -37.20 -42.56
CA GLY A 240 26.73 -37.18 -41.16
C GLY A 240 27.86 -36.19 -40.76
N ASN A 241 28.44 -35.45 -41.70
CA ASN A 241 29.47 -34.43 -41.43
C ASN A 241 28.93 -33.01 -41.17
N TYR A 242 27.63 -32.74 -41.36
CA TYR A 242 27.05 -31.39 -41.18
C TYR A 242 26.32 -31.19 -39.83
N TRP A 243 26.54 -32.06 -38.85
CA TRP A 243 25.89 -31.99 -37.54
C TRP A 243 26.07 -30.64 -36.80
N PRO A 244 27.20 -29.89 -36.91
CA PRO A 244 27.34 -28.60 -36.23
C PRO A 244 26.43 -27.53 -36.85
N LEU A 245 26.27 -27.56 -38.17
CA LEU A 245 25.41 -26.64 -38.90
C LEU A 245 23.94 -26.87 -38.56
N GLN A 246 23.55 -28.15 -38.37
CA GLN A 246 22.22 -28.51 -37.91
C GLN A 246 21.91 -27.94 -36.51
N ARG A 247 22.87 -28.00 -35.59
CA ARG A 247 22.73 -27.43 -34.23
C ARG A 247 22.69 -25.90 -34.25
N PHE A 248 23.44 -25.27 -35.14
CA PHE A 248 23.41 -23.83 -35.35
C PHE A 248 22.04 -23.36 -35.87
N VAL A 249 21.49 -24.02 -36.90
CA VAL A 249 20.17 -23.70 -37.44
C VAL A 249 19.07 -23.89 -36.39
N ALA A 250 19.15 -24.95 -35.57
CA ALA A 250 18.23 -25.15 -34.46
C ALA A 250 18.31 -24.01 -33.42
N CYS A 251 19.53 -23.55 -33.08
CA CYS A 251 19.72 -22.40 -32.19
C CYS A 251 19.12 -21.12 -32.77
N CYS A 252 19.35 -20.84 -34.06
CA CYS A 252 18.77 -19.68 -34.75
C CYS A 252 17.24 -19.74 -34.80
N ALA A 253 16.65 -20.92 -34.99
CA ALA A 253 15.19 -21.10 -34.97
C ALA A 253 14.59 -20.83 -33.59
N VAL A 254 15.25 -21.27 -32.52
CA VAL A 254 14.84 -20.99 -31.13
C VAL A 254 14.95 -19.50 -30.83
N VAL A 255 16.09 -18.87 -31.16
CA VAL A 255 16.30 -17.43 -30.95
C VAL A 255 15.29 -16.60 -31.76
N GLY A 256 15.01 -17.00 -33.00
CA GLY A 256 13.98 -16.39 -33.84
C GLY A 256 12.57 -16.55 -33.26
N GLY A 257 12.22 -17.73 -32.77
CA GLY A 257 10.95 -17.99 -32.08
C GLY A 257 10.77 -17.13 -30.83
N CYS A 258 11.83 -17.01 -30.01
CA CYS A 258 11.84 -16.12 -28.85
C CYS A 258 11.70 -14.64 -29.25
N ALA A 259 12.37 -14.20 -30.32
CA ALA A 259 12.28 -12.83 -30.83
C ALA A 259 10.89 -12.48 -31.38
N VAL A 260 10.26 -13.40 -32.12
CA VAL A 260 8.88 -13.22 -32.61
C VAL A 260 7.90 -13.19 -31.45
N ALA A 261 8.03 -14.10 -30.47
CA ALA A 261 7.20 -14.08 -29.27
C ALA A 261 7.37 -12.76 -28.49
N TYR A 262 8.60 -12.28 -28.34
CA TYR A 262 8.89 -10.97 -27.74
C TYR A 262 8.23 -9.83 -28.52
N PHE A 263 8.33 -9.83 -29.85
CA PHE A 263 7.75 -8.79 -30.70
C PHE A 263 6.22 -8.76 -30.62
N VAL A 264 5.55 -9.92 -30.76
CA VAL A 264 4.08 -10.05 -30.67
C VAL A 264 3.58 -9.56 -29.30
N VAL A 265 4.30 -9.89 -28.23
CA VAL A 265 3.97 -9.45 -26.87
C VAL A 265 4.20 -7.95 -26.69
N SER A 266 5.30 -7.42 -27.21
CA SER A 266 5.62 -6.00 -27.11
C SER A 266 4.62 -5.13 -27.89
N ALA A 267 4.16 -5.59 -29.07
CA ALA A 267 3.14 -4.93 -29.88
C ALA A 267 1.75 -4.95 -29.20
N ALA A 268 1.39 -6.08 -28.55
CA ALA A 268 0.14 -6.21 -27.81
C ALA A 268 0.12 -5.42 -26.47
N SER A 269 1.29 -5.02 -25.98
CA SER A 269 1.47 -4.29 -24.71
C SER A 269 1.62 -2.78 -24.89
N SER A 270 1.18 -2.22 -26.03
CA SER A 270 1.15 -0.78 -26.29
C SER A 270 0.09 -0.07 -25.44
N VAL A 271 0.30 -0.10 -24.13
CA VAL A 271 -0.31 0.85 -23.20
C VAL A 271 0.57 2.09 -23.25
N LEU A 272 -0.08 3.23 -23.47
CA LEU A 272 0.50 4.57 -23.55
C LEU A 272 1.61 4.79 -22.50
N PRO A 273 2.67 5.56 -22.86
CA PRO A 273 3.67 6.01 -21.89
C PRO A 273 2.95 6.54 -20.67
N SER A 274 3.34 6.07 -19.49
CA SER A 274 2.89 6.68 -18.24
C SER A 274 3.25 8.15 -18.32
N GLN A 275 2.24 8.98 -18.56
CA GLN A 275 2.41 10.40 -18.74
C GLN A 275 3.08 10.91 -17.47
N GLN A 276 4.31 11.43 -17.60
CA GLN A 276 4.93 12.23 -16.56
C GLN A 276 4.09 13.50 -16.44
N LEU A 277 2.94 13.38 -15.77
CA LEU A 277 2.16 14.53 -15.39
C LEU A 277 2.93 15.19 -14.25
N PRO A 278 3.08 16.53 -14.30
CA PRO A 278 3.86 17.25 -13.31
C PRO A 278 3.34 16.86 -11.93
N VAL A 279 4.22 16.30 -11.10
CA VAL A 279 4.01 16.25 -9.66
C VAL A 279 3.80 17.71 -9.30
N ASP A 280 2.58 18.04 -8.90
CA ASP A 280 2.26 19.39 -8.45
C ASP A 280 3.07 19.62 -7.17
N MET A 281 4.28 20.16 -7.35
CA MET A 281 5.10 20.71 -6.30
C MET A 281 4.65 22.13 -5.96
N THR A 282 3.36 22.46 -6.15
CA THR A 282 2.78 23.49 -5.32
C THR A 282 3.00 23.06 -3.88
N THR A 283 3.75 23.89 -3.19
CA THR A 283 3.85 23.85 -1.75
C THR A 283 2.43 23.76 -1.21
N LEU A 284 2.00 22.57 -0.77
CA LEU A 284 1.00 22.55 0.29
C LEU A 284 1.59 23.50 1.35
N PRO A 285 0.91 24.62 1.65
CA PRO A 285 1.41 25.54 2.66
C PRO A 285 1.78 24.71 3.89
N PRO A 286 2.85 25.06 4.63
CA PRO A 286 3.16 24.36 5.87
C PRO A 286 1.85 24.24 6.64
N LYS A 287 1.40 22.99 6.82
CA LYS A 287 0.08 22.69 7.40
C LYS A 287 -0.02 23.58 8.64
N PRO A 288 -1.02 24.49 8.70
CA PRO A 288 -1.09 25.47 9.77
C PRO A 288 -0.93 24.70 11.07
N ALA A 289 0.01 25.15 11.92
CA ALA A 289 0.31 24.50 13.18
C ALA A 289 -1.01 24.32 13.92
N THR A 290 -1.56 23.11 13.82
CA THR A 290 -2.86 22.81 14.41
C THR A 290 -2.60 22.87 15.88
N ASP A 291 -3.26 23.81 16.57
CA ASP A 291 -3.09 23.95 18.00
C ASP A 291 -3.36 22.58 18.63
N THR A 292 -2.30 22.01 19.19
CA THR A 292 -2.31 20.65 19.71
C THR A 292 -3.36 20.53 20.79
N VAL A 293 -3.54 21.59 21.59
CA VAL A 293 -4.54 21.63 22.66
C VAL A 293 -5.95 21.58 22.07
N LEU A 294 -6.24 22.41 21.06
CA LEU A 294 -7.54 22.41 20.39
C LEU A 294 -7.84 21.06 19.72
N PHE A 295 -6.85 20.43 19.11
CA PHE A 295 -7.01 19.09 18.54
C PHE A 295 -7.36 18.05 19.60
N LEU A 296 -6.61 18.02 20.70
CA LEU A 296 -6.81 17.05 21.78
C LEU A 296 -8.18 17.23 22.43
N LEU A 297 -8.62 18.48 22.62
CA LEU A 297 -9.95 18.82 23.12
C LEU A 297 -11.06 18.41 22.14
N LYS A 298 -10.92 18.73 20.85
CA LYS A 298 -11.91 18.40 19.80
C LYS A 298 -12.21 16.90 19.78
N TYR A 299 -11.17 16.06 19.81
CA TYR A 299 -11.31 14.61 19.71
C TYR A 299 -11.42 13.91 21.07
N ASN A 300 -11.50 14.67 22.17
CA ASN A 300 -11.51 14.15 23.54
C ASN A 300 -10.46 13.05 23.76
N VAL A 301 -9.22 13.35 23.37
CA VAL A 301 -8.13 12.37 23.32
C VAL A 301 -7.79 11.90 24.74
N GLN A 302 -7.87 10.59 24.96
CA GLN A 302 -7.65 9.99 26.27
C GLN A 302 -6.19 9.56 26.44
N THR A 303 -5.57 9.86 27.58
CA THR A 303 -4.19 9.43 27.92
C THR A 303 -4.12 8.07 28.60
N ILE A 304 -5.12 7.21 28.34
CA ILE A 304 -5.24 5.87 28.92
C ILE A 304 -5.48 4.84 27.82
N ARG A 305 -5.18 3.57 28.12
CA ARG A 305 -5.59 2.45 27.28
C ARG A 305 -7.11 2.29 27.34
N VAL A 306 -7.70 1.81 26.26
CA VAL A 306 -9.12 1.47 26.21
C VAL A 306 -9.44 0.37 27.22
N ASP A 307 -10.53 0.55 27.95
CA ASP A 307 -11.23 -0.55 28.59
C ASP A 307 -12.12 -1.24 27.55
N TRP A 308 -11.67 -2.39 27.06
CA TRP A 308 -12.38 -3.14 26.02
C TRP A 308 -13.74 -3.63 26.50
N THR A 309 -13.88 -4.01 27.77
CA THR A 309 -15.15 -4.52 28.28
C THR A 309 -16.21 -3.44 28.26
N VAL A 310 -15.86 -2.23 28.71
CA VAL A 310 -16.76 -1.06 28.68
C VAL A 310 -17.12 -0.70 27.24
N LEU A 311 -16.11 -0.56 26.37
CA LEU A 311 -16.33 -0.20 24.96
C LEU A 311 -17.22 -1.22 24.24
N LEU A 312 -16.92 -2.52 24.36
CA LEU A 312 -17.67 -3.56 23.65
C LEU A 312 -19.11 -3.66 24.17
N ASN A 313 -19.34 -3.45 25.47
CA ASN A 313 -20.69 -3.40 26.02
C ASN A 313 -21.47 -2.18 25.52
N GLU A 314 -20.82 -1.01 25.44
CA GLU A 314 -21.42 0.19 24.86
C GLU A 314 -21.81 -0.02 23.40
N ILE A 315 -20.91 -0.63 22.61
CA ILE A 315 -21.20 -0.96 21.20
C ILE A 315 -22.38 -1.93 21.14
N GLN A 316 -22.39 -3.00 21.94
CA GLN A 316 -23.48 -3.99 21.96
C GLN A 316 -24.85 -3.36 22.28
N GLN A 317 -24.91 -2.39 23.18
CA GLN A 317 -26.16 -1.69 23.53
C GLN A 317 -26.74 -0.86 22.38
N GLN A 318 -25.92 -0.50 21.39
CA GLN A 318 -26.34 0.29 20.23
C GLN A 318 -26.72 -0.57 19.01
N ILE A 319 -26.58 -1.89 19.11
CA ILE A 319 -26.78 -2.83 18.01
C ILE A 319 -28.10 -3.59 18.21
N ALA A 320 -28.82 -3.85 17.11
CA ALA A 320 -30.01 -4.69 17.14
C ALA A 320 -29.67 -6.15 17.45
N LEU A 321 -30.61 -6.93 17.98
CA LEU A 321 -30.35 -8.29 18.49
C LEU A 321 -29.70 -9.24 17.46
N ASP A 322 -29.99 -9.05 16.17
CA ASP A 322 -29.54 -9.90 15.06
C ASP A 322 -28.38 -9.30 14.23
N ASP A 323 -27.94 -8.08 14.55
CA ASP A 323 -26.90 -7.39 13.79
C ASP A 323 -25.50 -7.85 14.23
N MET A 324 -24.61 -8.02 13.24
CA MET A 324 -23.23 -8.44 13.48
C MET A 324 -22.24 -7.27 13.34
N VAL A 325 -21.16 -7.31 14.12
CA VAL A 325 -20.07 -6.32 14.07
C VAL A 325 -18.84 -6.90 13.40
N GLY A 326 -18.40 -6.28 12.30
CA GLY A 326 -17.11 -6.58 11.70
C GLY A 326 -15.99 -5.88 12.46
N VAL A 327 -15.08 -6.62 13.09
CA VAL A 327 -13.95 -6.06 13.83
C VAL A 327 -12.66 -6.23 13.02
N PHE A 328 -11.95 -5.13 12.77
CA PHE A 328 -10.73 -5.10 11.97
C PHE A 328 -9.59 -4.53 12.80
N VAL A 329 -8.57 -5.35 13.07
CA VAL A 329 -7.47 -4.98 13.98
C VAL A 329 -6.15 -4.91 13.22
N SER A 330 -5.41 -3.81 13.38
CA SER A 330 -4.05 -3.66 12.88
C SER A 330 -3.15 -2.91 13.86
N GLY A 331 -2.06 -3.54 14.30
CA GLY A 331 -1.16 -2.93 15.28
C GLY A 331 -0.17 -3.91 15.91
N PRO A 332 0.46 -3.53 17.03
CA PRO A 332 1.44 -4.37 17.70
C PRO A 332 0.79 -5.62 18.32
N LYS A 333 1.53 -6.74 18.36
CA LYS A 333 1.02 -8.04 18.87
C LYS A 333 0.31 -7.96 20.24
N PRO A 334 0.79 -7.18 21.24
CA PRO A 334 0.08 -7.06 22.51
C PRO A 334 -1.32 -6.44 22.38
N LEU A 335 -1.50 -5.46 21.49
CA LEU A 335 -2.81 -4.87 21.22
C LEU A 335 -3.76 -5.90 20.59
N ILE A 336 -3.25 -6.66 19.61
CA ILE A 336 -4.05 -7.68 18.94
C ILE A 336 -4.52 -8.75 19.94
N ARG A 337 -3.61 -9.26 20.77
CA ARG A 337 -3.93 -10.25 21.81
C ARG A 337 -4.96 -9.74 22.81
N ASP A 338 -4.78 -8.52 23.31
CA ASP A 338 -5.69 -7.90 24.27
C ASP A 338 -7.11 -7.75 23.69
N VAL A 339 -7.22 -7.39 22.40
CA VAL A 339 -8.51 -7.34 21.70
C VAL A 339 -9.13 -8.74 21.56
N ASP A 340 -8.33 -9.75 21.19
CA ASP A 340 -8.82 -11.12 21.03
C ASP A 340 -9.33 -11.70 22.33
N ASP A 341 -8.59 -11.52 23.42
CA ASP A 341 -8.95 -12.01 24.76
C ASP A 341 -10.28 -11.41 25.24
N ASN A 342 -10.56 -10.14 24.90
CA ASN A 342 -11.80 -9.45 25.29
C ASN A 342 -13.00 -9.71 24.36
N ILE A 343 -12.74 -10.10 23.11
CA ILE A 343 -13.78 -10.45 22.14
C ILE A 343 -14.14 -11.95 22.23
N GLN A 344 -13.21 -12.78 22.71
CA GLN A 344 -13.46 -14.21 22.90
C GLN A 344 -14.70 -14.44 23.77
N GLY A 345 -15.67 -15.20 23.23
CA GLY A 345 -16.95 -15.47 23.90
C GLY A 345 -18.09 -14.50 23.54
N ARG A 346 -17.87 -13.53 22.65
CA ARG A 346 -18.93 -12.63 22.15
C ARG A 346 -19.27 -12.94 20.68
N PRO A 347 -20.32 -13.74 20.40
CA PRO A 347 -20.62 -14.21 19.04
C PRO A 347 -20.97 -13.08 18.06
N THR A 348 -21.47 -11.95 18.55
CA THR A 348 -21.83 -10.77 17.74
C THR A 348 -20.64 -10.12 17.04
N PHE A 349 -19.41 -10.33 17.53
CA PHE A 349 -18.20 -9.66 17.03
C PHE A 349 -17.35 -10.63 16.19
N HIS A 350 -17.15 -10.29 14.92
CA HIS A 350 -16.36 -11.08 13.99
C HIS A 350 -15.00 -10.43 13.72
N VAL A 351 -13.95 -10.98 14.32
CA VAL A 351 -12.59 -10.42 14.23
C VAL A 351 -11.89 -10.83 12.94
N ARG A 352 -11.24 -9.85 12.32
CA ARG A 352 -10.33 -10.00 11.18
C ARG A 352 -9.02 -9.28 11.46
N HIS A 353 -7.95 -10.05 11.45
CA HIS A 353 -6.59 -9.53 11.64
C HIS A 353 -6.00 -9.04 10.33
N HIS A 354 -5.45 -7.83 10.38
CA HIS A 354 -4.57 -7.33 9.33
C HIS A 354 -3.13 -7.42 9.83
N HIS A 355 -2.42 -8.46 9.37
CA HIS A 355 -0.99 -8.59 9.61
C HIS A 355 -0.22 -7.66 8.67
N PHE A 356 0.68 -6.86 9.24
CA PHE A 356 1.64 -6.06 8.50
C PHE A 356 3.02 -6.74 8.57
N LEU A 357 3.70 -6.82 7.42
CA LEU A 357 5.11 -7.22 7.33
C LEU A 357 5.95 -5.95 7.55
N ILE A 358 6.44 -5.71 8.77
CA ILE A 358 7.49 -4.71 9.03
C ILE A 358 8.83 -5.42 8.87
#